data_AF-A0A1G2IDH9-F1
#
_entry.id   AF-A0A1G2IDH9-F1
#
_cell.length_a   1.000
_cell.length_b   1.000
_cell.length_c   1.000
_cell.angle_alpha   90.00
_cell.angle_beta   90.00
_cell.angle_gamma   90.00
#
_symmetry.space_group_name_H-M   'P 1'
#
loop_
_entity.id
_entity.type
_entity.pdbx_description
1 polymer ?
#
loop_
_entity_poly.entity_id
_entity_poly.type
_entity_poly.pdbx_seq_one_letter_code
_entity_poly.pdbx_strand_id
1 'polypeptide(L)' 'MINITEQKLKKIVKESVKEAMKTEFMKLRAFGVPEISKAEQVDIEKRYKKPSRHLVEIRKVNL' A
#
# COMPACT_ATOMS: atom_id res chain seq x y z
N MET A 1 16.64 9.38 31.44
CA MET A 1 16.07 10.37 30.48
C MET A 1 16.22 9.81 29.07
N ILE A 2 15.14 9.72 28.30
CA ILE A 2 15.21 9.28 26.91
C ILE A 2 15.75 10.46 26.10
N ASN A 3 17.01 10.39 25.67
CA ASN A 3 17.62 11.41 24.83
C ASN A 3 17.32 11.07 23.37
N ILE A 4 16.28 11.68 22.80
CA ILE A 4 15.95 11.55 21.37
C ILE A 4 16.67 12.66 20.62
N THR A 5 17.55 12.26 19.70
CA THR A 5 18.18 13.22 18.78
C THR A 5 17.14 13.80 17.83
N GLU A 6 17.31 15.06 17.44
CA GLU A 6 16.41 15.74 16.49
C GLU A 6 16.20 14.94 15.19
N GLN A 7 17.28 14.33 14.69
CA GLN A 7 17.24 13.46 13.51
C GLN A 7 16.30 12.26 13.69
N LYS A 8 16.34 11.63 14.88
CA LYS A 8 15.50 10.48 15.20
C LYS A 8 14.03 10.90 15.34
N LEU A 9 13.77 12.05 15.96
CA LEU A 9 12.42 12.61 16.05
C LEU A 9 11.84 12.92 14.67
N LYS A 10 12.61 13.59 13.81
CA LYS A 10 12.20 13.91 12.43
C LYS A 10 11.91 12.64 11.61
N LYS A 11 12.71 11.59 11.81
CA LYS A 11 12.48 10.29 11.16
C LYS A 11 11.16 9.67 11.61
N ILE A 12 10.91 9.61 12.93
CA ILE A 12 9.67 9.05 13.49
C ILE A 12 8.46 9.80 12.95
N VAL A 13 8.46 11.13 12.99
CA VAL A 13 7.36 11.95 12.47
C VAL A 13 7.12 11.68 10.99
N LYS A 14 8.18 11.63 10.17
CA LYS A 14 8.08 11.35 8.74
C LYS A 14 7.49 9.96 8.46
N GLU A 15 7.89 8.94 9.22
CA GLU A 15 7.38 7.59 9.08
C GLU A 15 5.90 7.51 9.46
N SER A 16 5.51 8.13 10.58
CA SER A 16 4.11 8.19 11.01
C SER A 16 3.21 8.89 9.99
N VAL A 17 3.62 10.03 9.44
CA VAL A 17 2.86 10.73 8.41
C VAL A 17 2.74 9.88 7.14
N LYS A 18 3.84 9.23 6.72
CA LYS A 18 3.83 8.35 5.54
C LYS A 18 2.86 7.18 5.71
N GLU A 19 2.81 6.59 6.90
CA GLU A 19 1.90 5.48 7.19
C GLU A 19 0.42 5.92 7.22
N ALA A 20 0.13 7.06 7.86
CA ALA A 20 -1.20 7.65 7.85
C ALA A 20 -1.67 7.95 6.41
N MET A 21 -0.82 8.60 5.60
CA MET A 21 -1.13 8.87 4.20
C MET A 21 -1.35 7.59 3.40
N LYS A 22 -0.53 6.56 3.59
CA LYS A 22 -0.68 5.28 2.86
C LYS A 22 -2.05 4.64 3.11
N THR A 23 -2.53 4.71 4.35
CA THR A 23 -3.84 4.19 4.75
C THR A 23 -4.97 4.96 4.09
N GLU A 24 -4.93 6.29 4.15
CA GLU A 24 -5.95 7.14 3.52
C GLU A 24 -5.95 6.98 1.98
N PHE A 25 -4.77 6.87 1.36
CA PHE A 25 -4.67 6.59 -0.07
C PHE A 25 -5.18 5.21 -0.48
N MET A 26 -5.16 4.20 0.41
CA MET A 26 -5.80 2.91 0.13
C MET A 26 -7.32 3.04 0.13
N LYS A 27 -7.89 3.78 1.10
CA LYS A 27 -9.33 4.06 1.15
C LYS A 27 -9.77 4.86 -0.08
N LEU A 28 -9.02 5.90 -0.45
CA LEU A 28 -9.26 6.70 -1.65
C LEU A 28 -9.24 5.84 -2.92
N ARG A 29 -8.26 4.93 -3.05
CA ARG A 29 -8.20 4.00 -4.18
C ARG A 29 -9.41 3.07 -4.23
N ALA A 30 -9.92 2.61 -3.10
CA ALA A 30 -11.12 1.77 -3.08
C ALA A 30 -12.34 2.46 -3.69
N PHE A 31 -12.49 3.79 -3.54
CA PHE A 31 -13.57 4.54 -4.20
C PHE A 31 -13.42 4.62 -5.72
N GLY A 32 -12.20 4.46 -6.25
CA GLY A 32 -11.94 4.45 -7.70
C GLY A 32 -11.97 3.06 -8.33
N VAL A 33 -12.11 2.00 -7.53
CA VAL A 33 -12.23 0.64 -8.04
C VAL A 33 -13.69 0.39 -8.43
N PRO A 34 -13.97 -0.13 -9.64
CA PRO A 34 -15.33 -0.52 -10.03
C PRO A 34 -15.93 -1.46 -9.00
N GLU A 35 -17.23 -1.33 -8.73
CA GLU A 35 -17.92 -2.31 -7.88
C GLU A 35 -17.88 -3.68 -8.57
N ILE A 36 -17.27 -4.66 -7.91
CA ILE A 36 -17.10 -6.03 -8.42
C ILE A 36 -18.07 -6.93 -7.67
N SER A 37 -18.87 -7.71 -8.38
CA SER A 37 -19.75 -8.68 -7.72
C SER A 37 -18.93 -9.79 -7.04
N LYS A 38 -19.54 -10.47 -6.06
CA LYS A 38 -18.90 -11.61 -5.39
C LYS A 38 -18.52 -12.73 -6.37
N ALA A 39 -19.34 -12.95 -7.40
CA ALA A 39 -19.07 -13.96 -8.43
C ALA A 39 -17.84 -13.59 -9.27
N GLU A 40 -17.73 -12.33 -9.68
CA GLU A 40 -16.58 -11.81 -10.41
C GLU A 40 -15.31 -11.81 -9.56
N GLN A 41 -15.40 -11.44 -8.27
CA GLN A 41 -14.25 -11.50 -7.36
C GLN A 41 -13.71 -12.94 -7.23
N VAL A 42 -14.59 -13.94 -7.08
CA VAL A 42 -14.21 -15.36 -7.01
C VAL A 42 -13.57 -15.82 -8.33
N ASP A 43 -14.08 -15.37 -9.46
CA ASP A 43 -13.53 -15.69 -10.78
C ASP A 43 -12.15 -15.06 -11.01
N ILE A 44 -11.96 -13.80 -10.60
CA ILE A 44 -10.66 -13.11 -10.61
C ILE A 44 -9.63 -13.88 -9.78
N GLU A 45 -9.99 -14.28 -8.56
CA GLU A 45 -9.09 -15.03 -7.68
C GLU A 45 -8.69 -16.40 -8.27
N LYS A 46 -9.63 -17.09 -8.91
CA LYS A 46 -9.37 -18.36 -9.61
C LYS A 46 -8.42 -18.19 -10.80
N ARG A 47 -8.62 -17.15 -11.62
CA ARG A 47 -7.84 -16.93 -12.85
C ARG A 47 -6.44 -16.39 -12.57
N TYR A 48 -6.33 -15.40 -11.69
CA TYR A 48 -5.09 -14.66 -11.51
C TYR A 48 -4.25 -15.15 -10.33
N LYS A 49 -4.82 -15.94 -9.41
CA LYS A 49 -4.20 -16.42 -8.16
C LYS A 49 -3.58 -15.26 -7.34
N LYS A 50 -3.05 -15.56 -6.15
CA LYS A 50 -2.20 -14.56 -5.47
C LYS A 50 -0.93 -14.39 -6.30
N PRO A 51 -0.50 -13.15 -6.62
CA PRO A 51 0.80 -12.95 -7.25
C PRO A 51 1.85 -13.65 -6.38
N SER A 52 2.58 -14.60 -6.99
CA SER A 52 3.68 -15.23 -6.28
C SER A 52 4.71 -14.14 -5.99
N ARG A 53 5.28 -14.11 -4.77
CA ARG A 53 6.29 -13.11 -4.39
C ARG A 53 7.48 -13.06 -5.37
N HIS A 54 7.67 -14.10 -6.17
CA HIS A 54 8.71 -14.23 -7.17
C HIS A 54 8.45 -13.43 -8.46
N LEU A 55 7.19 -13.04 -8.74
CA LEU A 55 6.77 -12.36 -9.97
C LEU A 55 6.57 -10.85 -9.81
N VAL A 56 6.93 -10.27 -8.66
CA VAL A 56 6.93 -8.81 -8.49
C VAL A 56 8.16 -8.25 -9.19
N GLU A 57 8.09 -8.11 -10.51
CA GLU A 57 9.02 -7.28 -11.26
C GLU A 57 8.72 -5.83 -10.88
N ILE A 58 9.49 -5.28 -9.94
CA ILE A 58 9.41 -3.86 -9.56
C ILE A 58 9.90 -3.06 -10.76
N ARG A 59 9.02 -2.74 -11.70
CA ARG A 59 9.31 -1.75 -12.73
C ARG A 59 9.46 -0.40 -12.04
N LYS A 60 10.69 0.12 -12.04
CA LYS A 60 10.94 1.53 -11.73
C LYS A 60 10.27 2.34 -12.82
N VAL A 61 9.06 2.85 -12.54
CA VAL A 61 8.49 3.93 -13.34
C VAL A 61 9.27 5.18 -12.96
N ASN A 62 10.17 5.60 -13.85
CA ASN A 62 10.76 6.93 -13.77
C ASN A 62 9.65 7.92 -14.17
N LEU A 63 9.15 8.66 -13.19
CA LEU A 63 8.42 9.91 -13.40
C LEU A 63 9.43 11.04 -13.54
#